data_AF-A0A2A4S6G7-F1
#
_entry.id   AF-A0A2A4S6G7-F1
#
_cell.length_a   1.000
_cell.length_b   1.000
_cell.length_c   1.000
_cell.angle_alpha   90.00
_cell.angle_beta   90.00
_cell.angle_gamma   90.00
#
_symmetry.space_group_name_H-M   'P 1'
#
loop_
_entity.id
_entity.type
_entity.pdbx_description
1 polymer ?
#
loop_
_entity_poly.entity_id
_entity_poly.type
_entity_poly.pdbx_seq_one_letter_code
_entity_poly.pdbx_strand_id
1 'polypeptide(L)'
;MQIGVNLLHLQHGGSGILIGGLEQSEKGNVLILGAGSAGRQAAILAHSMGANVFTYDCSDAALALLKSQQAGIKISSNIDECLNSIPTTDLIIGALLVTGKKTPKLVTRKHIKSMKKGSVVIDISVDQGGCIATTKATNYDVPTYVVEGVTHFCVANMPGAVPRTATQALAHVLPKYINRLAAKNCLENDEIIKNAVNIRDSQILV
;
A
#
# COMPACT_ATOMS: atom_id res chain seq x y z
N MET A 1 0.78 -2.44 -7.14
CA MET A 1 0.32 -2.18 -8.53
C MET A 1 0.57 -3.35 -9.47
N GLN A 2 1.82 -3.68 -9.81
CA GLN A 2 2.14 -4.72 -10.81
C GLN A 2 1.41 -6.05 -10.55
N ILE A 3 1.51 -6.56 -9.31
CA ILE A 3 0.80 -7.78 -8.89
C ILE A 3 -0.72 -7.62 -8.99
N GLY A 4 -1.26 -6.47 -8.58
CA GLY A 4 -2.71 -6.22 -8.58
C GLY A 4 -3.31 -6.23 -9.97
N VAL A 5 -2.62 -5.62 -10.94
CA VAL A 5 -3.01 -5.65 -12.36
C VAL A 5 -2.94 -7.07 -12.91
N ASN A 6 -1.87 -7.81 -12.59
CA ASN A 6 -1.74 -9.19 -13.02
C ASN A 6 -2.85 -10.08 -12.46
N LEU A 7 -3.21 -9.92 -11.18
CA LEU A 7 -4.30 -10.65 -10.53
C LEU A 7 -5.69 -10.30 -11.06
N LEU A 8 -5.86 -9.14 -11.70
CA LEU A 8 -7.11 -8.78 -12.38
C LEU A 8 -7.32 -9.57 -13.68
N HIS A 9 -6.31 -10.25 -14.21
CA HIS A 9 -6.47 -11.07 -15.41
C HIS A 9 -7.34 -12.31 -15.14
N LEU A 10 -8.13 -12.72 -16.13
CA LEU A 10 -9.07 -13.84 -16.02
C LEU A 10 -8.36 -15.17 -15.69
N GLN A 11 -7.14 -15.39 -16.19
CA GLN A 11 -6.34 -16.59 -15.92
C GLN A 11 -5.95 -16.73 -14.44
N HIS A 12 -5.93 -15.63 -13.69
CA HIS A 12 -5.70 -15.62 -12.24
C HIS A 12 -7.00 -15.57 -11.43
N GLY A 13 -8.16 -15.72 -12.09
CA GLY A 13 -9.49 -15.62 -11.46
C GLY A 13 -9.98 -14.19 -11.23
N GLY A 14 -9.29 -13.19 -11.78
CA GLY A 14 -9.71 -11.79 -11.74
C GLY A 14 -10.85 -11.46 -12.70
N SER A 15 -11.30 -10.21 -12.68
CA SER A 15 -12.42 -9.72 -13.50
C SER A 15 -12.14 -9.66 -15.01
N GLY A 16 -10.91 -9.95 -15.44
CA GLY A 16 -10.53 -9.99 -16.85
C GLY A 16 -10.37 -8.62 -17.49
N ILE A 17 -10.07 -7.58 -16.70
CA ILE A 17 -10.00 -6.21 -17.19
C ILE A 17 -8.57 -5.79 -17.55
N LEU A 18 -8.46 -4.98 -18.60
CA LEU A 18 -7.28 -4.16 -18.87
C LEU A 18 -7.42 -2.87 -18.08
N ILE A 19 -6.55 -2.63 -17.09
CA ILE A 19 -6.76 -1.54 -16.13
C ILE A 19 -6.81 -0.14 -16.76
N GLY A 20 -6.07 0.08 -17.85
CA GLY A 20 -6.06 1.34 -18.59
C GLY A 20 -7.21 1.51 -19.58
N GLY A 21 -7.97 0.44 -19.84
CA GLY A 21 -8.95 0.38 -20.92
C GLY A 21 -8.35 0.65 -22.30
N LEU A 22 -9.25 0.85 -23.26
CA LEU A 22 -9.02 1.38 -24.61
C LEU A 22 -10.07 2.48 -24.86
N GLU A 23 -9.98 3.17 -26.00
CA GLU A 23 -10.86 4.30 -26.34
C GLU A 23 -12.36 3.97 -26.25
N GLN A 24 -12.74 2.71 -26.54
CA GLN A 24 -14.12 2.23 -26.52
C GLN A 24 -14.41 1.24 -25.37
N SER A 25 -13.53 1.12 -24.38
CA SER A 25 -13.74 0.23 -23.23
C SER A 25 -13.68 1.00 -21.92
N GLU A 26 -14.35 0.46 -20.89
CA GLU A 26 -14.23 0.98 -19.54
C GLU A 26 -12.79 0.83 -19.03
N LYS A 27 -12.39 1.80 -18.21
CA LYS A 27 -11.12 1.79 -17.46
C LYS A 27 -11.36 1.12 -16.12
N GLY A 28 -10.33 0.46 -15.59
CA GLY A 28 -10.39 -0.09 -14.25
C GLY A 28 -10.43 1.00 -13.18
N ASN A 29 -11.22 0.78 -12.14
CA ASN A 29 -11.32 1.66 -10.99
C ASN A 29 -10.37 1.18 -9.87
N VAL A 30 -9.48 2.06 -9.45
CA VAL A 30 -8.47 1.79 -8.41
C VAL A 30 -8.72 2.70 -7.22
N LEU A 31 -8.97 2.10 -6.05
CA LEU A 31 -9.06 2.81 -4.78
C LEU A 31 -7.77 2.63 -3.99
N ILE A 32 -7.13 3.74 -3.65
CA ILE A 32 -5.93 3.77 -2.80
C ILE A 32 -6.32 4.28 -1.41
N LEU A 33 -6.05 3.49 -0.39
CA LEU A 33 -6.24 3.85 1.02
C LEU A 33 -4.89 4.27 1.60
N GLY A 34 -4.67 5.57 1.76
CA GLY A 34 -3.42 6.17 2.23
C GLY A 34 -2.64 6.86 1.10
N ALA A 35 -2.20 8.10 1.33
CA ALA A 35 -1.41 8.95 0.44
C ALA A 35 0.03 9.17 0.96
N GLY A 36 0.48 8.32 1.90
CA GLY A 36 1.88 8.18 2.28
C GLY A 36 2.77 7.68 1.13
N SER A 37 4.03 7.34 1.41
CA SER A 37 5.00 6.98 0.36
C SER A 37 4.54 5.82 -0.56
N ALA A 38 4.10 4.70 0.03
CA ALA A 38 3.65 3.53 -0.72
C ALA A 38 2.36 3.81 -1.51
N GLY A 39 1.36 4.42 -0.86
CA GLY A 39 0.07 4.72 -1.48
C GLY A 39 0.18 5.76 -2.59
N ARG A 40 0.97 6.83 -2.39
CA ARG A 40 1.23 7.84 -3.43
C ARG A 40 1.89 7.24 -4.66
N GLN A 41 2.92 6.41 -4.50
CA GLN A 41 3.56 5.74 -5.64
C GLN A 41 2.58 4.77 -6.33
N ALA A 42 1.74 4.07 -5.58
CA ALA A 42 0.71 3.19 -6.15
C ALA A 42 -0.32 3.98 -6.96
N ALA A 43 -0.79 5.12 -6.44
CA ALA A 43 -1.74 6.01 -7.10
C ALA A 43 -1.17 6.57 -8.42
N ILE A 44 0.08 7.07 -8.39
CA ILE A 44 0.76 7.59 -9.58
C ILE A 44 0.90 6.50 -10.64
N LEU A 45 1.39 5.31 -10.27
CA LEU A 45 1.54 4.21 -11.22
C LEU A 45 0.19 3.76 -11.80
N ALA A 46 -0.84 3.63 -10.98
CA ALA A 46 -2.19 3.28 -11.46
C ALA A 46 -2.70 4.30 -12.48
N HIS A 47 -2.52 5.59 -12.18
CA HIS A 47 -2.93 6.66 -13.08
C HIS A 47 -2.13 6.67 -14.37
N SER A 48 -0.81 6.46 -14.31
CA SER A 48 0.05 6.33 -15.49
C SER A 48 -0.28 5.10 -16.35
N MET A 49 -0.87 4.07 -15.76
CA MET A 49 -1.41 2.92 -16.50
C MET A 49 -2.79 3.21 -17.14
N GLY A 50 -3.34 4.40 -16.97
CA GLY A 50 -4.61 4.84 -17.57
C GLY A 50 -5.85 4.58 -16.71
N ALA A 51 -5.69 4.08 -15.48
CA ALA A 51 -6.80 3.73 -14.60
C ALA A 51 -7.55 4.95 -14.04
N ASN A 52 -8.80 4.75 -13.64
CA ASN A 52 -9.52 5.71 -12.81
C ASN A 52 -9.05 5.56 -11.36
N VAL A 53 -8.31 6.55 -10.85
CA VAL A 53 -7.71 6.47 -9.51
C VAL A 53 -8.44 7.39 -8.54
N PHE A 54 -8.89 6.81 -7.44
CA PHE A 54 -9.38 7.53 -6.27
C PHE A 54 -8.49 7.23 -5.07
N THR A 55 -7.99 8.27 -4.40
CA THR A 55 -7.14 8.14 -3.21
C THR A 55 -7.81 8.80 -2.00
N TYR A 56 -7.85 8.06 -0.90
CA TYR A 56 -8.31 8.53 0.41
C TYR A 56 -7.14 8.64 1.39
N ASP A 57 -7.06 9.72 2.16
CA ASP A 57 -6.17 9.86 3.32
C ASP A 57 -6.76 10.89 4.31
N CYS A 58 -6.49 10.75 5.61
CA CYS A 58 -6.94 11.74 6.61
C CYS A 58 -6.04 13.00 6.67
N SER A 59 -4.86 12.96 6.06
CA SER A 59 -3.90 14.06 6.01
C SER A 59 -4.06 14.87 4.72
N ASP A 60 -4.61 16.09 4.85
CA ASP A 60 -4.72 17.01 3.72
C ASP A 60 -3.34 17.35 3.11
N ALA A 61 -2.28 17.39 3.93
CA ALA A 61 -0.91 17.59 3.46
C ALA A 61 -0.43 16.44 2.55
N ALA A 62 -0.75 15.19 2.90
CA ALA A 62 -0.40 14.04 2.06
C ALA A 62 -1.17 14.05 0.74
N LEU A 63 -2.46 14.42 0.77
CA LEU A 63 -3.30 14.56 -0.43
C LEU A 63 -2.81 15.71 -1.32
N ALA A 64 -2.46 16.87 -0.74
CA ALA A 64 -1.93 18.01 -1.48
C ALA A 64 -0.60 17.66 -2.18
N LEU A 65 0.28 16.91 -1.52
CA LEU A 65 1.53 16.43 -2.12
C LEU A 65 1.26 15.46 -3.28
N LEU A 66 0.30 14.54 -3.16
CA LEU A 66 -0.08 13.67 -4.28
C LEU A 66 -0.64 14.51 -5.45
N LYS A 67 -1.49 15.50 -5.16
CA LYS A 67 -2.10 16.36 -6.18
C LYS A 67 -1.08 17.21 -6.93
N SER A 68 -0.05 17.72 -6.24
CA SER A 68 1.02 18.49 -6.87
C SER A 68 1.92 17.65 -7.78
N GLN A 69 2.07 16.35 -7.48
CA GLN A 69 2.80 15.41 -8.31
C GLN A 69 1.98 14.89 -9.49
N GLN A 70 0.68 14.65 -9.29
CA GLN A 70 -0.22 14.14 -10.33
C GLN A 70 -1.63 14.71 -10.18
N ALA A 71 -1.91 15.79 -10.90
CA ALA A 71 -3.18 16.52 -10.80
C ALA A 71 -4.41 15.70 -11.27
N GLY A 72 -4.24 14.69 -12.12
CA GLY A 72 -5.32 13.86 -12.66
C GLY A 72 -5.94 12.85 -11.69
N ILE A 73 -5.41 12.73 -10.46
CA ILE A 73 -5.92 11.77 -9.47
C ILE A 73 -7.03 12.42 -8.63
N LYS A 74 -8.13 11.69 -8.43
CA LYS A 74 -9.19 12.08 -7.50
C LYS A 74 -8.70 11.85 -6.07
N ILE A 75 -8.82 12.86 -5.23
CA ILE A 75 -8.43 12.81 -3.81
C ILE A 75 -9.62 13.20 -2.93
N SER A 76 -9.72 12.61 -1.73
CA SER A 76 -10.70 13.01 -0.73
C SER A 76 -10.21 12.64 0.67
N SER A 77 -10.43 13.51 1.65
CA SER A 77 -10.27 13.20 3.08
C SER A 77 -11.59 12.75 3.72
N ASN A 78 -12.67 12.67 2.95
CA ASN A 78 -13.97 12.17 3.41
C ASN A 78 -14.02 10.64 3.32
N ILE A 79 -14.19 9.99 4.47
CA ILE A 79 -14.27 8.54 4.57
C ILE A 79 -15.52 7.97 3.90
N ASP A 80 -16.66 8.65 3.98
CA ASP A 80 -17.92 8.15 3.42
C ASP A 80 -17.86 8.10 1.89
N GLU A 81 -17.25 9.11 1.26
CA GLU A 81 -16.98 9.09 -0.18
C GLU A 81 -16.11 7.90 -0.58
N CYS A 82 -15.07 7.63 0.20
CA CYS A 82 -14.19 6.48 0.01
C CYS A 82 -14.98 5.16 0.08
N LEU A 83 -15.73 4.94 1.15
CA LEU A 83 -16.50 3.70 1.35
C LEU A 83 -17.59 3.50 0.29
N ASN A 84 -18.25 4.58 -0.13
CA ASN A 84 -19.28 4.56 -1.17
C ASN A 84 -18.72 4.21 -2.57
N SER A 85 -17.41 4.35 -2.80
CA SER A 85 -16.77 3.98 -4.07
C SER A 85 -16.40 2.50 -4.18
N ILE A 86 -16.40 1.75 -3.07
CA ILE A 86 -15.96 0.35 -3.04
C ILE A 86 -16.77 -0.56 -3.98
N PRO A 87 -18.10 -0.47 -4.10
CA PRO A 87 -18.88 -1.37 -4.95
C PRO A 87 -18.48 -1.36 -6.44
N THR A 88 -17.95 -0.24 -6.93
CA THR A 88 -17.52 -0.08 -8.33
C THR A 88 -16.01 -0.23 -8.51
N THR A 89 -15.26 -0.49 -7.43
CA THR A 89 -13.81 -0.62 -7.45
C THR A 89 -13.36 -2.01 -7.90
N ASP A 90 -12.42 -2.05 -8.84
CA ASP A 90 -11.82 -3.30 -9.33
C ASP A 90 -10.58 -3.68 -8.52
N LEU A 91 -9.79 -2.69 -8.10
CA LEU A 91 -8.57 -2.90 -7.30
C LEU A 91 -8.53 -1.95 -6.10
N ILE A 92 -8.45 -2.51 -4.88
CA ILE A 92 -8.14 -1.75 -3.67
C ILE A 92 -6.67 -1.94 -3.31
N ILE A 93 -5.97 -0.86 -2.96
CA ILE A 93 -4.65 -0.90 -2.34
C ILE A 93 -4.71 -0.25 -0.96
N GLY A 94 -4.61 -1.09 0.06
CA GLY A 94 -4.41 -0.71 1.45
C GLY A 94 -2.97 -0.27 1.70
N ALA A 95 -2.76 1.01 1.96
CA ALA A 95 -1.46 1.62 2.27
C ALA A 95 -1.56 2.59 3.48
N LEU A 96 -2.54 2.37 4.36
CA LEU A 96 -2.70 3.13 5.60
C LEU A 96 -1.73 2.59 6.65
N LEU A 97 -0.80 3.43 7.09
CA LEU A 97 0.13 3.12 8.17
C LEU A 97 -0.04 4.15 9.28
N VAL A 98 -0.33 3.69 10.48
CA VAL A 98 -0.23 4.50 11.69
C VAL A 98 1.01 4.04 12.44
N THR A 99 2.04 4.90 12.49
CA THR A 99 3.32 4.57 13.12
C THR A 99 3.12 4.10 14.57
N GLY A 100 3.65 2.92 14.92
CA GLY A 100 3.63 2.39 16.28
C GLY A 100 2.26 1.93 16.80
N LYS A 101 1.22 1.88 15.96
CA LYS A 101 -0.13 1.43 16.34
C LYS A 101 -0.68 0.43 15.34
N LYS A 102 -1.58 -0.43 15.82
CA LYS A 102 -2.35 -1.32 14.95
C LYS A 102 -3.15 -0.50 13.94
N THR A 103 -3.06 -0.88 12.66
CA THR A 103 -3.79 -0.19 11.59
C THR A 103 -5.30 -0.33 11.80
N PRO A 104 -6.08 0.78 11.72
CA PRO A 104 -7.53 0.70 11.84
C PRO A 104 -8.15 -0.09 10.69
N LYS A 105 -9.18 -0.88 10.99
CA LYS A 105 -9.95 -1.65 10.01
C LYS A 105 -10.98 -0.77 9.32
N LEU A 106 -10.55 -0.05 8.30
CA LEU A 106 -11.37 0.90 7.55
C LEU A 106 -12.37 0.18 6.63
N VAL A 107 -11.91 -0.86 5.92
CA VAL A 107 -12.77 -1.63 5.01
C VAL A 107 -13.31 -2.84 5.74
N THR A 108 -14.63 -2.88 5.96
CA THR A 108 -15.30 -3.99 6.62
C THR A 108 -15.54 -5.17 5.67
N ARG A 109 -15.86 -6.34 6.21
CA ARG A 109 -16.27 -7.50 5.39
C ARG A 109 -17.51 -7.21 4.54
N LYS A 110 -18.43 -6.35 5.02
CA LYS A 110 -19.60 -5.91 4.27
C LYS A 110 -19.19 -5.13 3.00
N HIS A 111 -18.19 -4.26 3.12
CA HIS A 111 -17.64 -3.54 1.98
C HIS A 111 -17.01 -4.50 0.95
N ILE A 112 -16.21 -5.47 1.41
CA ILE A 112 -15.64 -6.51 0.53
C ILE A 112 -16.73 -7.31 -0.19
N LYS A 113 -17.80 -7.70 0.52
CA LYS A 113 -18.95 -8.39 -0.07
C LYS A 113 -19.68 -7.57 -1.15
N SER A 114 -19.61 -6.24 -1.08
CA SER A 114 -20.24 -5.36 -2.07
C SER A 114 -19.43 -5.18 -3.36
N MET A 115 -18.17 -5.61 -3.37
CA MET A 115 -17.32 -5.55 -4.56
C MET A 115 -17.78 -6.57 -5.61
N LYS A 116 -17.43 -6.31 -6.86
CA LYS A 116 -17.63 -7.27 -7.96
C LYS A 116 -16.76 -8.52 -7.72
N LYS A 117 -17.29 -9.69 -8.08
CA LYS A 117 -16.49 -10.92 -8.08
C LYS A 117 -15.35 -10.78 -9.10
N GLY A 118 -14.17 -11.26 -8.75
CA GLY A 118 -12.95 -11.07 -9.55
C GLY A 118 -12.23 -9.74 -9.30
N SER A 119 -12.77 -8.85 -8.46
CA SER A 119 -11.99 -7.72 -7.94
C SER A 119 -10.82 -8.20 -7.07
N VAL A 120 -9.82 -7.33 -6.94
CA VAL A 120 -8.58 -7.62 -6.21
C VAL A 120 -8.39 -6.63 -5.07
N VAL A 121 -7.84 -7.12 -3.98
CA VAL A 121 -7.42 -6.34 -2.82
C VAL A 121 -5.95 -6.62 -2.56
N ILE A 122 -5.14 -5.58 -2.45
CA ILE A 122 -3.77 -5.65 -1.94
C ILE A 122 -3.71 -4.88 -0.63
N ASP A 123 -3.31 -5.53 0.46
CA ASP A 123 -3.12 -4.85 1.75
C ASP A 123 -1.64 -4.81 2.10
N ILE A 124 -0.98 -3.68 1.78
CA ILE A 124 0.43 -3.42 2.10
C ILE A 124 0.60 -3.24 3.61
N SER A 125 -0.44 -2.77 4.29
CA SER A 125 -0.46 -2.54 5.74
C SER A 125 -0.56 -3.84 6.55
N VAL A 126 -0.49 -5.01 5.91
CA VAL A 126 -0.56 -6.34 6.55
C VAL A 126 0.48 -6.52 7.65
N ASP A 127 1.66 -5.90 7.53
CA ASP A 127 2.74 -5.93 8.52
C ASP A 127 2.31 -5.34 9.88
N GLN A 128 1.26 -4.52 9.91
CA GLN A 128 0.65 -3.92 11.11
C GLN A 128 -0.79 -4.41 11.33
N GLY A 129 -1.12 -5.57 10.76
CA GLY A 129 -2.42 -6.23 10.85
C GLY A 129 -3.39 -5.91 9.72
N GLY A 130 -3.09 -4.96 8.82
CA GLY A 130 -3.88 -4.62 7.63
C GLY A 130 -5.02 -3.62 7.87
N CYS A 131 -5.36 -2.79 6.89
CA CYS A 131 -6.48 -1.84 6.97
C CYS A 131 -7.83 -2.43 6.56
N ILE A 132 -7.85 -3.69 6.13
CA ILE A 132 -9.06 -4.39 5.64
C ILE A 132 -9.41 -5.52 6.62
N ALA A 133 -10.69 -5.66 6.97
CA ALA A 133 -11.14 -6.58 8.01
C ALA A 133 -10.90 -8.06 7.65
N THR A 134 -10.90 -8.39 6.35
CA THR A 134 -10.67 -9.74 5.81
C THR A 134 -9.20 -10.05 5.53
N THR A 135 -8.28 -9.13 5.84
CA THR A 135 -6.83 -9.32 5.68
C THR A 135 -6.31 -10.44 6.57
N LYS A 136 -5.56 -11.36 5.96
CA LYS A 136 -4.78 -12.43 6.58
C LYS A 136 -3.41 -12.42 5.94
N ALA A 137 -2.35 -12.42 6.74
CA ALA A 137 -1.00 -12.45 6.22
C ALA A 137 -0.76 -13.72 5.37
N THR A 138 -0.09 -13.54 4.25
CA THR A 138 0.30 -14.59 3.30
C THR A 138 1.80 -14.50 3.02
N ASN A 139 2.34 -15.44 2.25
CA ASN A 139 3.73 -15.47 1.80
C ASN A 139 3.78 -15.74 0.29
N TYR A 140 4.97 -15.72 -0.30
CA TYR A 140 5.09 -15.93 -1.75
C TYR A 140 4.77 -17.36 -2.22
N ASP A 141 4.76 -18.36 -1.33
CA ASP A 141 4.38 -19.73 -1.68
C ASP A 141 2.87 -19.87 -1.87
N VAL A 142 2.09 -19.20 -0.99
CA VAL A 142 0.62 -19.14 -1.07
C VAL A 142 0.19 -17.66 -0.98
N PRO A 143 0.37 -16.87 -2.06
CA PRO A 143 0.29 -15.41 -2.02
C PRO A 143 -1.12 -14.84 -2.02
N THR A 144 -2.11 -15.66 -2.36
CA THR A 144 -3.49 -15.20 -2.50
C THR A 144 -4.49 -16.14 -1.85
N TYR A 145 -5.64 -15.56 -1.49
CA TYR A 145 -6.83 -16.29 -1.07
C TYR A 145 -8.07 -15.49 -1.47
N VAL A 146 -9.23 -16.16 -1.53
CA VAL A 146 -10.49 -15.53 -1.97
C VAL A 146 -11.45 -15.39 -0.79
N VAL A 147 -12.04 -14.20 -0.64
CA VAL A 147 -13.09 -13.91 0.36
C VAL A 147 -14.20 -13.13 -0.33
N GLU A 148 -15.45 -13.60 -0.21
CA GLU A 148 -16.62 -13.01 -0.89
C GLU A 148 -16.47 -12.88 -2.42
N GLY A 149 -15.63 -13.71 -3.05
CA GLY A 149 -15.34 -13.62 -4.48
C GLY A 149 -14.30 -12.56 -4.86
N VAL A 150 -13.63 -11.95 -3.88
CA VAL A 150 -12.55 -10.97 -4.05
C VAL A 150 -11.21 -11.60 -3.71
N THR A 151 -10.26 -11.51 -4.62
CA THR A 151 -8.89 -12.04 -4.45
C THR A 151 -8.10 -11.10 -3.54
N HIS A 152 -7.57 -11.64 -2.45
CA HIS A 152 -6.70 -10.91 -1.52
C HIS A 152 -5.25 -11.30 -1.78
N PHE A 153 -4.38 -10.30 -1.87
CA PHE A 153 -2.93 -10.45 -1.85
C PHE A 153 -2.39 -9.65 -0.68
N CYS A 154 -1.90 -10.36 0.34
CA CYS A 154 -1.52 -9.79 1.63
C CYS A 154 -0.14 -10.33 2.04
N VAL A 155 0.78 -10.39 1.09
CA VAL A 155 2.13 -10.90 1.32
C VAL A 155 2.93 -9.88 2.12
N ALA A 156 3.45 -10.30 3.26
CA ALA A 156 4.41 -9.51 4.03
C ALA A 156 5.73 -9.37 3.25
N ASN A 157 6.49 -8.30 3.47
CA ASN A 157 7.78 -8.06 2.81
C ASN A 157 7.70 -8.08 1.26
N MET A 158 6.76 -7.33 0.68
CA MET A 158 6.59 -7.22 -0.78
C MET A 158 7.85 -6.84 -1.58
N PRO A 159 8.81 -6.03 -1.06
CA PRO A 159 10.06 -5.76 -1.77
C PRO A 159 10.91 -7.01 -2.05
N GLY A 160 10.68 -8.11 -1.31
CA GLY A 160 11.38 -9.38 -1.48
C GLY A 160 11.20 -10.02 -2.87
N ALA A 161 10.13 -9.70 -3.60
CA ALA A 161 9.95 -10.17 -4.99
C ALA A 161 10.91 -9.51 -6.00
N VAL A 162 11.51 -8.36 -5.66
CA VAL A 162 12.37 -7.59 -6.56
C VAL A 162 13.73 -7.30 -5.90
N PRO A 163 14.48 -8.34 -5.48
CA PRO A 163 15.63 -8.19 -4.58
C PRO A 163 16.73 -7.30 -5.16
N ARG A 164 16.98 -7.37 -6.47
CA ARG A 164 17.97 -6.50 -7.14
C ARG A 164 17.66 -5.02 -6.93
N THR A 165 16.42 -4.61 -7.20
CA THR A 165 15.97 -3.23 -7.04
C THR A 165 15.88 -2.83 -5.57
N ALA A 166 15.35 -3.71 -4.71
CA ALA A 166 15.21 -3.45 -3.28
C ALA A 166 16.59 -3.25 -2.60
N THR A 167 17.57 -4.11 -2.93
CA THR A 167 18.94 -3.99 -2.44
C THR A 167 19.58 -2.70 -2.94
N GLN A 168 19.44 -2.33 -4.21
CA GLN A 168 19.97 -1.06 -4.73
C GLN A 168 19.38 0.16 -4.02
N ALA A 169 18.05 0.18 -3.81
CA ALA A 169 17.37 1.26 -3.11
C ALA A 169 17.85 1.38 -1.65
N LEU A 170 17.97 0.26 -0.94
CA LEU A 170 18.45 0.24 0.43
C LEU A 170 19.93 0.64 0.53
N ALA A 171 20.78 0.13 -0.36
CA ALA A 171 22.21 0.42 -0.42
C ALA A 171 22.51 1.89 -0.70
N HIS A 172 21.61 2.62 -1.37
CA HIS A 172 21.78 4.07 -1.58
C HIS A 172 21.64 4.88 -0.29
N VAL A 173 20.84 4.40 0.67
CA VAL A 173 20.53 5.12 1.92
C VAL A 173 21.44 4.67 3.07
N LEU A 174 21.80 3.38 3.12
CA LEU A 174 22.55 2.76 4.22
C LEU A 174 23.88 3.45 4.58
N PRO A 175 24.77 3.82 3.64
CA PRO A 175 26.08 4.38 3.97
C PRO A 175 26.02 5.61 4.87
N LYS A 176 24.99 6.45 4.69
CA LYS A 176 24.77 7.62 5.56
C LYS A 176 24.60 7.21 7.02
N TYR A 177 23.86 6.14 7.30
CA TYR A 177 23.61 5.67 8.66
C TYR A 177 24.78 4.88 9.22
N ILE A 178 25.48 4.10 8.38
CA ILE A 178 26.71 3.39 8.77
C ILE A 178 27.78 4.39 9.25
N ASN A 179 27.97 5.49 8.52
CA ASN A 179 28.94 6.53 8.91
C ASN A 179 28.56 7.21 10.22
N ARG A 180 27.26 7.44 10.47
CA ARG A 180 26.77 8.01 11.74
C ARG A 180 27.02 7.07 12.91
N LEU A 181 26.80 5.77 12.71
CA LEU A 181 27.08 4.75 13.72
C LEU A 181 28.59 4.60 14.01
N ALA A 182 29.43 4.73 12.99
CA ALA A 182 30.88 4.61 13.12
C ALA A 182 31.55 5.85 13.76
N ALA A 183 30.83 6.96 13.90
CA ALA A 183 31.34 8.16 14.55
C ALA A 183 31.57 7.94 16.05
N LYS A 184 32.61 8.57 16.61
CA LYS A 184 32.85 8.54 18.07
C LYS A 184 31.69 9.22 18.81
N ASN A 185 31.28 8.62 19.93
CA ASN A 185 30.20 9.13 20.78
C ASN A 185 28.90 9.38 19.98
N CYS A 186 28.55 8.46 19.08
CA CYS A 186 27.39 8.63 18.19
C CYS A 186 26.05 8.66 18.96
N LEU A 187 25.96 8.02 20.13
CA LEU A 187 24.76 8.03 20.96
C LEU A 187 24.55 9.38 21.68
N GLU A 188 25.63 10.11 21.94
CA GLU A 188 25.61 11.43 22.55
C GLU A 188 25.41 12.53 21.51
N ASN A 189 26.06 12.40 20.36
CA ASN A 189 26.17 13.46 19.35
C ASN A 189 25.14 13.37 18.22
N ASP A 190 24.44 12.24 18.08
CA ASP A 190 23.50 12.02 16.98
C ASP A 190 22.11 11.59 17.47
N GLU A 191 21.17 12.55 17.50
CA GLU A 191 19.80 12.29 17.95
C GLU A 191 19.07 11.20 17.14
N ILE A 192 19.38 11.08 15.85
CA ILE A 192 18.72 10.08 15.00
C ILE A 192 19.21 8.68 15.37
N ILE A 193 20.51 8.49 15.60
CA ILE A 193 21.04 7.21 16.06
C ILE A 193 20.55 6.90 17.48
N LYS A 194 20.58 7.89 18.38
CA LYS A 194 20.08 7.74 19.75
C LYS A 194 18.63 7.25 19.79
N ASN A 195 17.75 7.84 18.98
CA ASN A 195 16.34 7.46 18.90
C ASN A 195 16.11 6.13 18.16
N ALA A 196 17.11 5.60 17.45
CA ALA A 196 17.02 4.31 16.75
C ALA A 196 17.48 3.11 17.60
N VAL A 197 17.98 3.34 18.81
CA VAL A 197 18.44 2.26 19.70
C VAL A 197 17.24 1.55 20.33
N ASN A 198 17.04 0.29 19.97
CA ASN A 198 15.95 -0.50 20.54
C ASN A 198 16.33 -1.16 21.88
N ILE A 199 17.56 -1.68 21.97
CA ILE A 199 18.07 -2.41 23.13
C ILE A 199 19.48 -1.91 23.42
N ARG A 200 19.78 -1.64 24.69
CA ARG A 200 21.13 -1.29 25.16
C ARG A 200 21.31 -1.79 26.59
N ASP A 201 22.48 -2.35 26.89
CA ASP A 201 22.81 -2.83 28.25
C ASP A 201 21.74 -3.77 28.83
N SER A 202 21.16 -4.63 27.96
CA SER A 202 20.03 -5.54 28.26
C SER A 202 18.71 -4.85 28.65
N GLN A 203 18.57 -3.55 28.43
CA GLN A 203 17.35 -2.79 28.63
C GLN A 203 16.65 -2.48 27.30
N ILE A 204 15.33 -2.66 27.27
CA ILE A 204 14.47 -2.23 26.15
C ILE A 204 14.18 -0.74 26.32
N LEU A 205 14.42 0.06 25.29
CA LEU A 205 14.26 1.52 25.32
C LEU A 205 13.00 2.02 24.59
N VAL A 206 12.25 1.13 23.94
CA VAL A 206 11.12 1.42 23.03
C VAL A 206 9.83 0.76 23.50
#